data_AF-A0A7L3HPK8-F1
#
_entry.id   AF-A0A7L3HPK8-F1
#
_cell.length_a   1.000
_cell.length_b   1.000
_cell.length_c   1.000
_cell.angle_alpha   90.00
_cell.angle_beta   90.00
_cell.angle_gamma   90.00
#
_symmetry.space_group_name_H-M   'P 1'
#
loop_
_entity.id
_entity.type
_entity.pdbx_description
1 polymer ?
#
loop_
_entity_poly.entity_id
_entity_poly.type
_entity_poly.pdbx_seq_one_letter_code
_entity_poly.pdbx_strand_id
1 'polypeptide(L)' 'YAALSGHAPFVARHRPELFRLIRGARYPLSPQLSPPARALIAHMLDPEPAARPSLEGVLGHPFLTQVWGWGTPGT' A
#
# COMPACT_ATOMS: atom_id res chain seq x y z
N TYR A 1 2.09 -4.48 -1.10
CA TYR A 1 2.28 -4.40 -2.57
C TYR A 1 2.54 -5.77 -3.18
N ALA A 2 3.73 -6.38 -3.00
CA ALA A 2 4.08 -7.63 -3.69
C ALA A 2 3.10 -8.78 -3.45
N ALA A 3 2.58 -8.93 -2.22
CA ALA A 3 1.54 -9.90 -1.91
C ALA A 3 0.24 -9.73 -2.72
N LEU A 4 -0.07 -8.51 -3.18
CA LEU A 4 -1.30 -8.19 -3.93
C LEU A 4 -1.06 -8.05 -5.44
N SER A 5 0.18 -7.90 -5.88
CA SER A 5 0.52 -7.59 -7.28
C SER A 5 1.48 -8.60 -7.91
N GLY A 6 2.09 -9.49 -7.12
CA GLY A 6 3.03 -10.51 -7.61
C GLY A 6 4.44 -9.99 -7.96
N HIS A 7 4.69 -8.69 -7.82
CA HIS A 7 6.00 -8.09 -8.13
C HIS A 7 6.34 -6.95 -7.17
N ALA A 8 7.61 -6.51 -7.16
CA ALA A 8 8.07 -5.38 -6.36
C ALA A 8 7.48 -4.04 -6.88
N PRO A 9 7.26 -3.04 -6.00
CA PRO A 9 6.78 -1.72 -6.41
C PRO A 9 7.82 -0.92 -7.20
N PHE A 10 9.10 -1.08 -6.89
CA PHE A 10 10.19 -0.36 -7.56
C PHE A 10 11.08 -1.33 -8.32
N VAL A 11 11.16 -1.15 -9.63
CA VAL A 11 12.00 -1.95 -10.53
C VAL A 11 12.62 -1.02 -11.55
N ALA A 12 13.93 -1.14 -11.77
CA ALA A 12 14.64 -0.43 -12.83
C ALA A 12 15.85 -1.24 -13.27
N ARG A 13 16.31 -1.01 -14.51
CA ARG A 13 17.50 -1.70 -15.05
C ARG A 13 18.79 -1.25 -14.36
N HIS A 14 18.84 0.00 -13.93
CA HIS A 14 20.05 0.61 -13.35
C HIS A 14 19.79 1.19 -11.96
N ARG A 15 20.79 1.05 -11.06
CA ARG A 15 20.70 1.50 -9.66
C ARG A 15 20.31 2.99 -9.50
N PRO A 16 20.86 3.95 -10.27
CA PRO A 16 20.50 5.37 -10.10
C PRO A 16 19.01 5.64 -10.37
N GLU A 17 18.44 4.93 -11.34
CA GLU A 17 17.01 5.02 -11.66
C GLU A 17 16.17 4.38 -10.55
N LEU A 18 16.56 3.19 -10.07
CA LEU A 18 15.88 2.54 -8.94
C LEU A 18 15.82 3.47 -7.72
N PHE A 19 16.94 4.09 -7.35
CA PHE A 19 16.97 5.05 -6.23
C PHE A 19 16.15 6.32 -6.49
N ARG A 20 15.98 6.73 -7.74
CA ARG A 20 15.08 7.84 -8.09
C ARG A 20 13.62 7.46 -7.90
N LEU A 21 13.22 6.25 -8.31
CA LEU A 21 11.86 5.74 -8.12
C LEU A 21 11.54 5.58 -6.63
N ILE A 22 12.45 5.00 -5.84
CA ILE A 22 12.27 4.82 -4.39
C ILE A 22 12.12 6.17 -3.68
N ARG A 23 13.03 7.13 -3.92
CA ARG A 23 12.98 8.45 -3.26
C ARG A 23 11.75 9.27 -3.66
N GLY A 24 11.27 9.11 -4.89
CA GLY A 24 10.08 9.79 -5.36
C GLY A 24 8.77 9.05 -5.10
N ALA A 25 8.82 7.88 -4.42
CA ALA A 25 7.69 6.98 -4.27
C ALA A 25 6.92 6.72 -5.59
N ARG A 26 7.65 6.59 -6.71
CA ARG A 26 7.06 6.41 -8.04
C ARG A 26 6.96 4.92 -8.37
N TYR A 27 5.74 4.39 -8.34
CA TYR A 27 5.41 3.00 -8.67
C TYR A 27 4.00 2.93 -9.28
N PRO A 28 3.72 1.95 -10.13
CA PRO A 28 2.37 1.77 -10.67
C PRO A 28 1.43 1.21 -9.59
N LEU A 29 0.22 1.74 -9.51
CA LEU A 29 -0.87 1.14 -8.73
C LEU A 29 -1.86 0.51 -9.70
N SER A 30 -2.04 -0.82 -9.61
CA SER A 30 -2.99 -1.53 -10.48
C SER A 30 -4.43 -1.10 -10.17
N PRO A 31 -5.26 -0.81 -11.20
CA PRO A 31 -6.67 -0.50 -11.01
C PRO A 31 -7.48 -1.70 -10.48
N GLN A 32 -6.95 -2.92 -10.59
CA GLN A 32 -7.58 -4.14 -10.07
C GLN A 32 -7.51 -4.24 -8.54
N LEU A 33 -6.60 -3.51 -7.89
CA LEU A 33 -6.55 -3.44 -6.43
C LEU A 33 -7.79 -2.75 -5.89
N SER A 34 -8.34 -3.23 -4.77
CA SER A 34 -9.45 -2.53 -4.12
C SER A 34 -9.04 -1.11 -3.69
N PRO A 35 -9.96 -0.14 -3.65
CA PRO A 35 -9.66 1.20 -3.13
C PRO A 35 -8.93 1.23 -1.78
N PRO A 36 -9.34 0.47 -0.73
CA PRO A 36 -8.61 0.46 0.53
C PRO A 36 -7.21 -0.17 0.41
N ALA A 37 -6.99 -1.14 -0.49
CA ALA A 37 -5.66 -1.69 -0.72
C ALA A 37 -4.69 -0.64 -1.31
N ARG A 38 -5.17 0.13 -2.30
CA ARG A 38 -4.39 1.21 -2.92
C ARG A 38 -4.06 2.30 -1.91
N ALA A 39 -5.05 2.69 -1.08
CA ALA A 39 -4.85 3.65 0.00
C ALA A 39 -3.77 3.15 0.97
N LEU A 40 -3.89 1.93 1.52
CA LEU A 40 -2.90 1.41 2.45
C LEU A 40 -1.47 1.41 1.88
N ILE A 41 -1.31 0.96 0.63
CA ILE A 41 -0.01 0.97 -0.06
C ILE A 41 0.54 2.39 -0.16
N ALA A 42 -0.28 3.37 -0.56
CA ALA A 42 0.13 4.77 -0.68
C ALA A 42 0.58 5.34 0.66
N HIS A 43 -0.17 5.10 1.73
CA HIS A 43 0.17 5.54 3.08
C HIS A 43 1.49 4.91 3.59
N MET A 44 1.70 3.61 3.35
CA MET A 44 2.93 2.93 3.81
C MET A 44 4.18 3.32 3.00
N LEU A 45 4.03 3.62 1.71
CA LEU A 45 5.13 3.97 0.81
C LEU A 45 5.24 5.48 0.59
N ASP A 46 4.83 6.28 1.57
CA ASP A 46 4.98 7.73 1.52
C ASP A 46 6.47 8.13 1.43
N PRO A 47 6.84 9.06 0.51
CA PRO A 47 8.21 9.53 0.39
C PRO A 47 8.69 10.27 1.65
N GLU A 48 7.80 10.91 2.41
CA GLU A 48 8.09 11.57 3.69
C GLU A 48 8.00 10.53 4.83
N PRO A 49 9.12 10.19 5.50
CA PRO A 49 9.11 9.18 6.57
C PRO A 49 8.15 9.51 7.71
N ALA A 50 8.00 10.79 8.07
CA ALA A 50 7.11 11.21 9.14
C ALA A 50 5.61 11.11 8.79
N ALA A 51 5.27 11.06 7.50
CA ALA A 51 3.89 10.87 7.02
C ALA A 51 3.45 9.40 7.01
N ARG A 52 4.39 8.46 7.18
CA ARG A 52 4.08 7.03 7.22
C ARG A 52 3.29 6.69 8.48
N PRO A 53 2.28 5.81 8.39
CA PRO A 53 1.51 5.39 9.55
C PRO A 53 2.36 4.62 10.55
N SER A 54 2.00 4.74 11.83
CA SER A 54 2.49 3.82 12.86
C SER A 54 2.01 2.39 12.59
N LEU A 55 2.60 1.41 13.28
CA LEU A 55 2.14 0.02 13.20
C LEU A 55 0.65 -0.11 13.56
N GLU A 56 0.22 0.54 14.63
CA GLU A 56 -1.19 0.58 15.05
C GLU A 56 -2.08 1.22 13.99
N GLY A 57 -1.61 2.30 13.35
CA GLY A 57 -2.30 2.94 12.23
C GLY A 57 -2.45 2.03 11.01
N VAL A 58 -1.44 1.22 10.70
CA VAL A 58 -1.52 0.20 9.64
C VAL A 58 -2.56 -0.87 10.00
N LEU A 59 -2.48 -1.42 11.20
CA LEU A 59 -3.38 -2.50 11.65
C LEU A 59 -4.84 -2.03 11.76
N GLY A 60 -5.07 -0.76 12.08
CA GLY A 60 -6.41 -0.14 12.10
C GLY A 60 -6.96 0.25 10.72
N HIS A 61 -6.15 0.17 9.65
CA HIS A 61 -6.56 0.62 8.33
C HIS A 61 -7.74 -0.22 7.78
N PRO A 62 -8.74 0.39 7.11
CA PRO A 62 -9.93 -0.31 6.60
C PRO A 62 -9.62 -1.54 5.73
N PHE A 63 -8.50 -1.54 5.00
CA PHE A 63 -8.04 -2.70 4.24
C PHE A 63 -7.84 -3.98 5.08
N LEU A 64 -7.42 -3.84 6.34
CA LEU A 64 -7.16 -4.97 7.24
C LEU A 64 -8.32 -5.23 8.20
N THR A 65 -9.13 -4.22 8.50
CA THR A 65 -10.21 -4.31 9.49
C THR A 65 -11.58 -4.58 8.87
N GLN A 66 -11.83 -4.14 7.63
CA GLN A 66 -13.06 -4.45 6.92
C GLN A 66 -12.96 -5.83 6.27
N VAL A 67 -13.31 -6.86 7.02
CA VAL A 67 -13.53 -8.20 6.47
C VAL A 67 -14.82 -8.18 5.66
N TRP A 68 -14.74 -8.57 4.40
CA TRP A 68 -15.90 -8.69 3.52
C TRP A 68 -16.90 -9.72 4.09
N GLY A 69 -18.01 -9.23 4.65
CA GLY A 69 -19.32 -9.91 4.58
C GLY A 69 -19.51 -11.23 5.33
N TRP A 70 -19.10 -11.33 6.60
CA TRP A 70 -19.76 -12.26 7.55
C TRP A 70 -20.49 -11.42 8.61
N GLY A 71 -21.79 -11.67 8.74
CA GLY A 71 -22.79 -10.70 9.17
C GLY A 71 -22.67 -10.17 10.60
N THR A 72 -23.18 -8.96 10.80
CA THR A 72 -23.92 -8.62 12.02
C THR A 72 -25.38 -8.99 11.79
N PRO A 73 -25.88 -10.14 12.28
CA PRO A 73 -27.30 -10.26 12.54
C PRO A 73 -27.63 -9.40 13.76
N GLY A 74 -28.45 -8.38 13.54
CA GLY A 74 -29.35 -7.73 14.50
C GLY A 74 -28.81 -7.32 15.88
N THR A 75 -28.82 -6.01 16.12
CA THR A 75 -29.38 -5.43 17.36
C THR A 75 -30.18 -4.21 16.98
#